data_AF-A0A536C4T9-F1
#
_entry.id   AF-A0A536C4T9-F1
#
_cell.length_a   1.000
_cell.length_b   1.000
_cell.length_c   1.000
_cell.angle_alpha   90.00
_cell.angle_beta   90.00
_cell.angle_gamma   90.00
#
_symmetry.space_group_name_H-M   'P 1'
#
loop_
_entity.id
_entity.type
_entity.pdbx_description
1 polymer ?
#
loop_
_entity_poly.entity_id
_entity_poly.type
_entity_poly.pdbx_seq_one_letter_code
_entity_poly.pdbx_strand_id
1 'polypeptide(L)'
;MIAVGPPDARYPARLRALEHPPDPLWIDGDTAALAARAVAIVGTRRMTTYGERVARELAGACASEGVVVVSGLAQGIDSAAHRGALDGGGRTVAVLGEGIVLFLATVRGRRRPLVPRIRANGALVSQYAPSFCAQPWMFARRNATIAALAEAVVVVEAGEESGALITAEAARHLRRPLFAVPGPLGSAASVGTNALIASGAARALLGAQAVLAVLGVEGPAGVAPPTDPILEALSAGALDADALRRRVRMTEGELAQRLLRLTLAGLVTKTPDGRYCGVREADTPSR
;
A
#
# COMPACT_ATOMS: atom_id res chain seq x y z
N MET A 1 -19.00 -15.49 -11.34
CA MET A 1 -18.91 -16.12 -10.01
C MET A 1 -18.73 -17.63 -10.13
N ILE A 2 -17.78 -18.19 -9.38
CA ILE A 2 -17.50 -19.62 -9.27
C ILE A 2 -17.36 -20.01 -7.79
N ALA A 3 -17.45 -21.31 -7.49
CA ALA A 3 -17.09 -21.88 -6.19
C ALA A 3 -15.89 -22.82 -6.39
N VAL A 4 -14.84 -22.66 -5.59
CA VAL A 4 -13.63 -23.50 -5.66
C VAL A 4 -13.34 -24.10 -4.28
N GLY A 5 -13.13 -25.41 -4.23
CA GLY A 5 -12.73 -26.11 -3.00
C GLY A 5 -11.23 -26.45 -3.00
N PRO A 6 -10.66 -26.93 -1.88
CA PRO A 6 -9.25 -27.25 -1.76
C PRO A 6 -8.64 -28.15 -2.85
N PRO A 7 -9.34 -29.12 -3.47
CA PRO A 7 -8.75 -29.90 -4.55
C PRO A 7 -8.57 -29.13 -5.88
N ASP A 8 -9.25 -27.99 -6.07
CA ASP A 8 -9.18 -27.21 -7.30
C ASP A 8 -7.87 -26.42 -7.39
N ALA A 9 -7.21 -26.44 -8.56
CA ALA A 9 -5.96 -25.70 -8.78
C ALA A 9 -6.10 -24.18 -8.64
N ARG A 10 -7.32 -23.64 -8.77
CA ARG A 10 -7.63 -22.22 -8.57
C ARG A 10 -7.83 -21.86 -7.11
N TYR A 11 -7.88 -22.84 -6.20
CA TYR A 11 -7.99 -22.61 -4.77
C TYR A 11 -6.67 -22.00 -4.24
N PRO A 12 -6.69 -20.85 -3.56
CA PRO A 12 -5.47 -20.19 -3.12
C PRO A 12 -4.74 -21.04 -2.07
N ALA A 13 -3.55 -21.53 -2.41
CA ALA A 13 -2.78 -22.44 -1.55
C ALA A 13 -2.52 -21.85 -0.15
N ARG A 14 -2.36 -20.53 -0.04
CA ARG A 14 -2.12 -19.84 1.24
C ARG A 14 -3.28 -19.99 2.25
N LEU A 15 -4.51 -20.22 1.79
CA LEU A 15 -5.66 -20.44 2.67
C LEU A 15 -5.57 -21.76 3.45
N ARG A 16 -4.76 -22.73 2.98
CA ARG A 16 -4.52 -24.00 3.68
C ARG A 16 -3.77 -23.83 5.01
N ALA A 17 -3.13 -22.67 5.21
CA ALA A 17 -2.48 -22.34 6.48
C ALA A 17 -3.47 -21.96 7.59
N LEU A 18 -4.74 -21.74 7.25
CA LEU A 18 -5.80 -21.53 8.25
C LEU A 18 -6.13 -22.85 8.94
N GLU A 19 -6.48 -22.76 10.23
CA GLU A 19 -7.00 -23.90 11.00
C GLU A 19 -8.29 -24.47 10.37
N HIS A 20 -9.12 -23.58 9.85
CA HIS A 20 -10.36 -23.92 9.14
C HIS A 20 -10.41 -23.23 7.78
N PRO A 21 -9.71 -23.78 6.76
CA PRO A 21 -9.72 -23.23 5.42
C PRO A 21 -11.15 -23.15 4.87
N PRO A 22 -11.56 -22.03 4.22
CA PRO A 22 -12.86 -21.93 3.59
C PRO A 22 -13.09 -23.02 2.54
N ASP A 23 -14.20 -23.75 2.62
CA ASP A 23 -14.58 -24.75 1.62
C ASP A 23 -16.12 -24.78 1.42
N PRO A 24 -16.65 -24.40 0.24
CA PRO A 24 -15.92 -23.79 -0.87
C PRO A 24 -15.61 -22.31 -0.64
N LEU A 25 -14.69 -21.76 -1.43
CA LEU A 25 -14.48 -20.33 -1.59
C LEU A 25 -15.25 -19.82 -2.81
N TRP A 26 -16.14 -18.85 -2.61
CA TRP A 26 -16.89 -18.18 -3.67
C TRP A 26 -16.09 -17.00 -4.21
N ILE A 27 -15.93 -16.94 -5.52
CA ILE A 27 -15.10 -15.93 -6.20
C ILE A 27 -15.89 -15.31 -7.33
N ASP A 28 -15.91 -13.98 -7.41
CA ASP A 28 -16.46 -13.22 -8.53
C ASP A 28 -15.45 -12.20 -9.05
N GLY A 29 -14.77 -12.56 -10.14
CA GLY A 29 -13.66 -11.82 -10.74
C GLY A 29 -12.55 -12.77 -11.21
N ASP A 30 -11.33 -12.25 -11.32
CA ASP A 30 -10.13 -12.97 -11.75
C ASP A 30 -9.52 -13.80 -10.62
N THR A 31 -9.48 -15.13 -10.79
CA THR A 31 -8.87 -16.05 -9.82
C THR A 31 -7.35 -15.90 -9.73
N ALA A 32 -6.69 -15.43 -10.79
CA ALA A 32 -5.24 -15.25 -10.78
C ALA A 32 -4.80 -14.19 -9.77
N ALA A 33 -5.67 -13.21 -9.45
CA ALA A 33 -5.41 -12.21 -8.42
C ALA A 33 -5.24 -12.83 -7.02
N LEU A 34 -5.87 -13.98 -6.73
CA LEU A 34 -5.75 -14.64 -5.43
C LEU A 34 -4.45 -15.48 -5.31
N ALA A 35 -3.81 -15.82 -6.42
CA ALA A 35 -2.56 -16.56 -6.45
C ALA A 35 -1.32 -15.64 -6.49
N ALA A 36 -1.50 -14.39 -6.93
CA ALA A 36 -0.42 -13.41 -7.05
C ALA A 36 0.17 -13.00 -5.69
N ARG A 37 1.32 -12.29 -5.74
CA ARG A 37 1.90 -11.61 -4.58
C ARG A 37 0.91 -10.59 -4.04
N ALA A 38 0.72 -10.56 -2.73
CA ALA A 38 -0.34 -9.78 -2.14
C ALA A 38 0.02 -9.17 -0.78
N VAL A 39 -0.48 -7.95 -0.55
CA VAL A 39 -0.45 -7.26 0.75
C VAL A 39 -1.87 -7.05 1.25
N ALA A 40 -2.12 -7.35 2.52
CA ALA A 40 -3.36 -6.96 3.18
C ALA A 40 -3.20 -5.56 3.75
N ILE A 41 -4.10 -4.64 3.40
CA ILE A 41 -4.14 -3.28 3.97
C ILE A 41 -5.48 -3.11 4.67
N VAL A 42 -5.44 -2.96 5.99
CA VAL A 42 -6.63 -2.94 6.85
C VAL A 42 -6.58 -1.79 7.85
N GLY A 43 -7.74 -1.42 8.38
CA GLY A 43 -7.81 -0.43 9.44
C GLY A 43 -9.23 -0.08 9.85
N THR A 44 -9.35 1.02 10.59
CA THR A 44 -10.60 1.52 11.17
C THR A 44 -11.63 1.88 10.09
N ARG A 45 -12.90 1.70 10.44
CA ARG A 45 -14.03 2.17 9.63
C ARG A 45 -14.22 3.69 9.69
N ARG A 46 -13.71 4.31 10.76
CA ARG A 46 -13.73 5.75 11.01
C ARG A 46 -12.30 6.29 10.88
N MET A 47 -11.79 6.29 9.65
CA MET A 47 -10.43 6.74 9.36
C MET A 47 -10.33 8.26 9.39
N THR A 48 -9.14 8.77 9.70
CA THR A 48 -8.82 10.19 9.55
C THR A 48 -8.49 10.52 8.09
N THR A 49 -8.39 11.81 7.76
CA THR A 49 -7.88 12.25 6.44
C THR A 49 -6.45 11.77 6.19
N TYR A 50 -5.64 11.71 7.26
CA TYR A 50 -4.29 11.13 7.20
C TYR A 50 -4.36 9.64 6.86
N GLY A 51 -5.17 8.88 7.59
CA GLY A 51 -5.38 7.44 7.33
C GLY A 51 -5.88 7.15 5.92
N GLU A 52 -6.82 7.96 5.40
CA GLU A 52 -7.29 7.85 4.01
C GLU A 52 -6.15 8.04 3.02
N ARG A 53 -5.36 9.11 3.19
CA ARG A 53 -4.23 9.41 2.31
C ARG A 53 -3.18 8.29 2.34
N VAL A 54 -2.76 7.87 3.53
CA VAL A 54 -1.75 6.81 3.70
C VAL A 54 -2.23 5.48 3.10
N ALA A 55 -3.48 5.09 3.34
CA ALA A 55 -4.04 3.86 2.77
C ALA A 55 -4.06 3.90 1.24
N ARG A 56 -4.42 5.04 0.64
CA ARG A 56 -4.43 5.21 -0.83
C ARG A 56 -3.03 5.18 -1.42
N GLU A 57 -2.10 5.95 -0.86
CA GLU A 57 -0.71 6.03 -1.32
C GLU A 57 -0.01 4.68 -1.22
N LEU A 58 -0.13 4.01 -0.06
CA LEU A 58 0.46 2.68 0.15
C LEU A 58 -0.10 1.64 -0.81
N ALA A 59 -1.43 1.60 -0.96
CA ALA A 59 -2.07 0.66 -1.88
C ALA A 59 -1.70 0.94 -3.34
N GLY A 60 -1.63 2.21 -3.74
CA GLY A 60 -1.20 2.61 -5.07
C GLY A 60 0.25 2.22 -5.37
N ALA A 61 1.17 2.47 -4.43
CA ALA A 61 2.59 2.10 -4.57
C ALA A 61 2.80 0.58 -4.63
N CYS A 62 2.06 -0.21 -3.84
CA CYS A 62 2.11 -1.66 -3.96
C CYS A 62 1.53 -2.14 -5.31
N ALA A 63 0.40 -1.57 -5.71
CA ALA A 63 -0.29 -1.94 -6.94
C ALA A 63 0.52 -1.61 -8.21
N SER A 64 1.26 -0.50 -8.24
CA SER A 64 2.12 -0.12 -9.36
C SER A 64 3.28 -1.10 -9.57
N GLU A 65 3.69 -1.80 -8.52
CA GLU A 65 4.72 -2.86 -8.56
C GLU A 65 4.12 -4.27 -8.76
N GLY A 66 2.84 -4.35 -9.19
CA GLY A 66 2.16 -5.62 -9.46
C GLY A 66 1.73 -6.40 -8.22
N VAL A 67 1.82 -5.82 -7.02
CA VAL A 67 1.33 -6.45 -5.78
C VAL A 67 -0.18 -6.26 -5.67
N VAL A 68 -0.90 -7.36 -5.45
CA VAL A 68 -2.35 -7.34 -5.21
C VAL A 68 -2.65 -6.79 -3.83
N VAL A 69 -3.56 -5.83 -3.75
CA VAL A 69 -4.06 -5.33 -2.46
C VAL A 69 -5.27 -6.16 -2.03
N VAL A 70 -5.19 -6.77 -0.86
CA VAL A 70 -6.28 -7.54 -0.24
C VAL A 70 -6.88 -6.72 0.90
N SER A 71 -8.21 -6.61 0.94
CA SER A 71 -8.89 -5.95 2.07
C SER A 71 -10.33 -6.42 2.18
N GLY A 72 -11.07 -5.90 3.16
CA GLY A 72 -12.41 -6.36 3.50
C GLY A 72 -13.57 -5.61 2.84
N LEU A 73 -13.26 -4.60 2.02
CA LEU A 73 -14.24 -3.65 1.47
C LEU A 73 -15.18 -3.04 2.54
N ALA A 74 -14.72 -2.90 3.78
CA ALA A 74 -15.41 -2.11 4.79
C ALA A 74 -15.35 -0.61 4.44
N GLN A 75 -16.18 0.20 5.09
CA GLN A 75 -15.98 1.65 5.08
C GLN A 75 -14.62 1.99 5.72
N GLY A 76 -14.06 3.16 5.40
CA GLY A 76 -12.78 3.60 5.97
C GLY A 76 -11.59 3.04 5.21
N ILE A 77 -10.58 2.58 5.95
CA ILE A 77 -9.27 2.20 5.40
C ILE A 77 -9.39 1.15 4.29
N ASP A 78 -10.23 0.11 4.45
CA ASP A 78 -10.41 -0.92 3.42
C ASP A 78 -10.85 -0.33 2.07
N SER A 79 -11.84 0.57 2.08
CA SER A 79 -12.31 1.26 0.86
C SER A 79 -11.23 2.17 0.27
N ALA A 80 -10.44 2.82 1.11
CA ALA A 80 -9.34 3.68 0.67
C ALA A 80 -8.22 2.85 0.02
N ALA A 81 -7.87 1.70 0.60
CA ALA A 81 -6.89 0.78 0.05
C ALA A 81 -7.32 0.23 -1.32
N HIS A 82 -8.56 -0.27 -1.44
CA HIS A 82 -9.08 -0.72 -2.74
C HIS A 82 -9.05 0.41 -3.78
N ARG A 83 -9.43 1.62 -3.39
CA ARG A 83 -9.38 2.79 -4.28
C ARG A 83 -7.96 3.11 -4.72
N GLY A 84 -7.00 3.14 -3.79
CA GLY A 84 -5.59 3.39 -4.10
C GLY A 84 -5.01 2.37 -5.07
N ALA A 85 -5.30 1.08 -4.85
CA ALA A 85 -4.85 0.01 -5.74
C ALA A 85 -5.40 0.16 -7.17
N LEU A 86 -6.70 0.44 -7.29
CA LEU A 86 -7.36 0.62 -8.58
C LEU A 86 -6.95 1.91 -9.30
N ASP A 87 -6.71 2.99 -8.56
CA ASP A 87 -6.23 4.26 -9.12
C ASP A 87 -4.77 4.15 -9.57
N GLY A 88 -3.97 3.28 -8.93
CA GLY A 88 -2.62 2.90 -9.36
C GLY A 88 -2.58 1.89 -10.52
N GLY A 89 -3.73 1.52 -11.10
CA GLY A 89 -3.82 0.60 -12.24
C GLY A 89 -3.55 -0.87 -11.93
N GLY A 90 -3.42 -1.24 -10.65
CA GLY A 90 -3.16 -2.62 -10.25
C GLY A 90 -4.41 -3.39 -9.85
N ARG A 91 -4.18 -4.58 -9.28
CA ARG A 91 -5.23 -5.53 -8.91
C ARG A 91 -5.60 -5.46 -7.43
N THR A 92 -6.86 -5.76 -7.10
CA THR A 92 -7.30 -5.83 -5.71
C THR A 92 -8.35 -6.90 -5.44
N VAL A 93 -8.31 -7.52 -4.26
CA VAL A 93 -9.22 -8.58 -3.82
C VAL A 93 -9.97 -8.15 -2.58
N ALA A 94 -11.30 -8.14 -2.65
CA ALA A 94 -12.19 -7.82 -1.54
C ALA A 94 -12.75 -9.10 -0.90
N VAL A 95 -12.44 -9.34 0.38
CA VAL A 95 -12.96 -10.48 1.13
C VAL A 95 -14.19 -10.06 1.95
N LEU A 96 -15.34 -10.64 1.65
CA LEU A 96 -16.63 -10.25 2.19
C LEU A 96 -17.01 -11.06 3.44
N GLY A 97 -17.65 -10.41 4.41
CA GLY A 97 -18.19 -11.05 5.62
C GLY A 97 -19.63 -11.56 5.45
N GLU A 98 -20.08 -11.74 4.20
CA GLU A 98 -21.42 -12.18 3.81
C GLU A 98 -21.38 -12.76 2.40
N GLY A 99 -22.50 -13.30 1.90
CA GLY A 99 -22.59 -13.82 0.54
C GLY A 99 -22.45 -12.74 -0.54
N ILE A 100 -21.76 -13.06 -1.66
CA ILE A 100 -21.50 -12.09 -2.75
C ILE A 100 -22.81 -11.52 -3.34
N VAL A 101 -23.81 -12.35 -3.62
CA VAL A 101 -25.09 -11.92 -4.21
C VAL A 101 -25.83 -10.98 -3.24
N LEU A 102 -25.87 -11.32 -1.95
CA LEU A 102 -26.48 -10.44 -0.96
C LEU A 102 -25.73 -9.11 -0.86
N PHE A 103 -24.39 -9.14 -0.76
CA PHE A 103 -23.58 -7.93 -0.70
C PHE A 103 -23.82 -7.02 -1.91
N LEU A 104 -23.89 -7.58 -3.12
CA LEU A 104 -24.15 -6.79 -4.33
C LEU A 104 -25.52 -6.11 -4.29
N ALA A 105 -26.53 -6.73 -3.66
CA ALA A 105 -27.85 -6.13 -3.47
C ALA A 105 -27.88 -5.05 -2.38
N THR A 106 -27.03 -5.17 -1.34
CA THR A 106 -27.09 -4.31 -0.15
C THR A 106 -26.00 -3.23 -0.09
N VAL A 107 -24.96 -3.31 -0.93
CA VAL A 107 -23.81 -2.37 -0.91
C VAL A 107 -24.25 -0.94 -1.23
N ARG A 108 -23.80 0.00 -0.39
CA ARG A 108 -24.18 1.42 -0.43
C ARG A 108 -22.98 2.34 -0.19
N GLY A 109 -23.20 3.63 -0.45
CA GLY A 109 -22.24 4.70 -0.17
C GLY A 109 -20.97 4.58 -1.01
N ARG A 110 -19.84 5.00 -0.43
CA ARG A 110 -18.53 5.08 -1.12
C ARG A 110 -17.98 3.73 -1.60
N ARG A 111 -18.54 2.60 -1.13
CA ARG A 111 -18.17 1.24 -1.51
C ARG A 111 -18.79 0.80 -2.83
N ARG A 112 -20.04 1.21 -3.11
CA ARG A 112 -20.80 0.75 -4.28
C ARG A 112 -20.08 1.02 -5.62
N PRO A 113 -19.45 2.19 -5.85
CA PRO A 113 -18.71 2.44 -7.08
C PRO A 113 -17.42 1.61 -7.22
N LEU A 114 -16.87 1.07 -6.13
CA LEU A 114 -15.66 0.25 -6.17
C LEU A 114 -15.94 -1.15 -6.69
N VAL A 115 -17.12 -1.70 -6.40
CA VAL A 115 -17.53 -3.06 -6.77
C VAL A 115 -17.27 -3.41 -8.23
N PRO A 116 -17.79 -2.67 -9.24
CA PRO A 116 -17.52 -3.02 -10.64
C PRO A 116 -16.04 -2.91 -11.00
N ARG A 117 -15.30 -1.94 -10.42
CA ARG A 117 -13.87 -1.77 -10.66
C ARG A 117 -13.05 -2.93 -10.08
N ILE A 118 -13.40 -3.41 -8.89
CA ILE A 118 -12.75 -4.56 -8.23
C ILE A 118 -13.00 -5.83 -9.05
N ARG A 119 -14.25 -6.07 -9.48
CA ARG A 119 -14.60 -7.24 -10.30
C ARG A 119 -13.85 -7.27 -11.64
N ALA A 120 -13.61 -6.09 -12.23
CA ALA A 120 -12.87 -5.96 -13.47
C ALA A 120 -11.34 -6.12 -13.31
N ASN A 121 -10.79 -5.74 -12.15
CA ASN A 121 -9.34 -5.69 -11.91
C ASN A 121 -8.94 -6.51 -10.67
N GLY A 122 -9.52 -7.70 -10.49
CA GLY A 122 -9.33 -8.51 -9.30
C GLY A 122 -10.58 -9.31 -8.99
N ALA A 123 -10.95 -9.44 -7.72
CA ALA A 123 -12.09 -10.28 -7.35
C ALA A 123 -12.79 -9.86 -6.06
N LEU A 124 -14.10 -10.15 -6.00
CA LEU A 124 -14.83 -10.30 -4.75
C LEU A 124 -14.74 -11.76 -4.30
N VAL A 125 -14.50 -11.98 -3.02
CA VAL A 125 -14.30 -13.31 -2.45
C VAL A 125 -15.15 -13.45 -1.19
N SER A 126 -15.81 -14.59 -1.03
CA SER A 126 -16.54 -14.92 0.20
C SER A 126 -16.40 -16.39 0.54
N GLN A 127 -16.31 -16.67 1.84
CA GLN A 127 -16.38 -18.03 2.39
C GLN A 127 -17.82 -18.48 2.65
N TYR A 128 -18.80 -17.62 2.36
CA TYR A 128 -20.21 -17.86 2.62
C TYR A 128 -20.97 -18.04 1.31
N ALA A 129 -22.02 -18.87 1.33
CA ALA A 129 -22.89 -19.10 0.19
C ALA A 129 -23.43 -17.75 -0.37
N PRO A 130 -23.73 -17.65 -1.69
CA PRO A 130 -23.93 -16.36 -2.35
C PRO A 130 -24.97 -15.44 -1.71
N SER A 131 -26.03 -15.99 -1.12
CA SER A 131 -27.11 -15.21 -0.49
C SER A 131 -27.04 -15.18 1.04
N PHE A 132 -25.95 -15.64 1.65
CA PHE A 132 -25.82 -15.76 3.10
C PHE A 132 -25.77 -14.38 3.79
N CYS A 133 -26.56 -14.20 4.84
CA CYS A 133 -26.66 -12.94 5.58
C CYS A 133 -25.48 -12.72 6.54
N ALA A 134 -24.95 -11.50 6.56
CA ALA A 134 -23.88 -11.11 7.46
C ALA A 134 -24.25 -11.33 8.93
N GLN A 135 -23.34 -11.93 9.69
CA GLN A 135 -23.41 -11.99 11.16
C GLN A 135 -22.15 -11.37 11.76
N PRO A 136 -22.19 -10.79 12.97
CA PRO A 136 -21.03 -10.13 13.57
C PRO A 136 -19.76 -11.00 13.59
N TRP A 137 -19.88 -12.28 13.97
CA TRP A 137 -18.76 -13.22 14.04
C TRP A 137 -18.13 -13.53 12.66
N MET A 138 -18.87 -13.34 11.57
CA MET A 138 -18.37 -13.60 10.22
C MET A 138 -17.30 -12.62 9.80
N PHE A 139 -17.38 -11.37 10.26
CA PHE A 139 -16.35 -10.37 9.97
C PHE A 139 -15.03 -10.73 10.65
N ALA A 140 -15.08 -11.25 11.88
CA ALA A 140 -13.90 -11.75 12.57
C ALA A 140 -13.31 -12.96 11.85
N ARG A 141 -14.13 -13.94 11.45
CA ARG A 141 -13.68 -15.13 10.71
C ARG A 141 -13.08 -14.77 9.35
N ARG A 142 -13.72 -13.85 8.62
CA ARG A 142 -13.25 -13.34 7.32
C ARG A 142 -11.88 -12.66 7.43
N ASN A 143 -11.56 -12.02 8.55
CA ASN A 143 -10.27 -11.33 8.71
C ASN A 143 -9.09 -12.30 8.68
N ALA A 144 -9.27 -13.55 9.13
CA ALA A 144 -8.26 -14.58 8.96
C ALA A 144 -8.02 -14.90 7.48
N THR A 145 -9.09 -14.96 6.67
CA THR A 145 -8.99 -15.12 5.21
C THR A 145 -8.24 -13.96 4.54
N ILE A 146 -8.46 -12.71 4.99
CA ILE A 146 -7.67 -11.55 4.51
C ILE A 146 -6.18 -11.74 4.79
N ALA A 147 -5.83 -12.06 6.05
CA ALA A 147 -4.44 -12.25 6.45
C ALA A 147 -3.79 -13.44 5.73
N ALA A 148 -4.54 -14.51 5.48
CA ALA A 148 -4.03 -15.71 4.81
C ALA A 148 -3.80 -15.50 3.31
N LEU A 149 -4.64 -14.73 2.61
CA LEU A 149 -4.43 -14.43 1.20
C LEU A 149 -3.18 -13.57 0.95
N ALA A 150 -2.81 -12.75 1.94
CA ALA A 150 -1.64 -11.88 1.86
C ALA A 150 -0.34 -12.54 2.34
N GLU A 151 0.77 -12.04 1.83
CA GLU A 151 2.11 -12.40 2.28
C GLU A 151 2.63 -11.44 3.36
N ALA A 152 2.10 -10.21 3.41
CA ALA A 152 2.34 -9.23 4.48
C ALA A 152 1.04 -8.49 4.82
N VAL A 153 0.91 -8.04 6.07
CA VAL A 153 -0.27 -7.31 6.57
C VAL A 153 0.14 -5.93 7.08
N VAL A 154 -0.61 -4.90 6.71
CA VAL A 154 -0.43 -3.52 7.15
C VAL A 154 -1.70 -3.03 7.83
N VAL A 155 -1.55 -2.56 9.08
CA VAL A 155 -2.60 -1.85 9.81
C VAL A 155 -2.34 -0.35 9.72
N VAL A 156 -3.19 0.39 9.02
CA VAL A 156 -3.00 1.83 8.77
C VAL A 156 -3.47 2.68 9.96
N GLU A 157 -4.68 2.40 10.45
CA GLU A 157 -5.23 3.05 11.64
C GLU A 157 -6.10 2.04 12.38
N ALA A 158 -5.97 2.00 13.69
CA ALA A 158 -6.77 1.13 14.56
C ALA A 158 -6.93 1.81 15.91
N GLY A 159 -8.18 2.01 16.34
CA GLY A 159 -8.47 2.25 17.75
C GLY A 159 -8.32 0.97 18.58
N GLU A 160 -8.47 1.10 19.89
CA GLU A 160 -8.28 0.03 20.88
C GLU A 160 -9.13 -1.22 20.60
N GLU A 161 -10.39 -1.04 20.20
CA GLU A 161 -11.32 -2.13 19.87
C GLU A 161 -11.53 -2.31 18.36
N SER A 162 -10.54 -1.93 17.54
CA SER A 162 -10.66 -2.02 16.09
C SER A 162 -10.66 -3.47 15.62
N GLY A 163 -11.63 -3.83 14.77
CA GLY A 163 -11.64 -5.13 14.09
C GLY A 163 -10.41 -5.37 13.19
N ALA A 164 -9.65 -4.34 12.84
CA ALA A 164 -8.37 -4.52 12.16
C ALA A 164 -7.33 -5.26 13.02
N LEU A 165 -7.41 -5.14 14.36
CA LEU A 165 -6.55 -5.85 15.29
C LEU A 165 -6.78 -7.37 15.25
N ILE A 166 -7.99 -7.82 14.92
CA ILE A 166 -8.28 -9.24 14.68
C ILE A 166 -7.50 -9.74 13.45
N THR A 167 -7.36 -8.92 12.41
CA THR A 167 -6.55 -9.25 11.23
C THR A 167 -5.06 -9.28 11.58
N ALA A 168 -4.60 -8.34 12.41
CA ALA A 168 -3.23 -8.31 12.91
C ALA A 168 -2.90 -9.58 13.71
N GLU A 169 -3.82 -10.04 14.56
CA GLU A 169 -3.65 -11.26 15.33
C GLU A 169 -3.62 -12.50 14.43
N ALA A 170 -4.50 -12.57 13.43
CA ALA A 170 -4.45 -13.65 12.43
C ALA A 170 -3.12 -13.65 11.66
N ALA A 171 -2.58 -12.47 11.31
CA ALA A 171 -1.28 -12.35 10.66
C ALA A 171 -0.16 -12.96 11.51
N ARG A 172 -0.17 -12.68 12.83
CA ARG A 172 0.80 -13.24 13.78
C ARG A 172 0.70 -14.76 13.87
N HIS A 173 -0.50 -15.31 13.99
CA HIS A 173 -0.73 -16.76 14.01
C HIS A 173 -0.20 -17.43 12.73
N LEU A 174 -0.41 -16.80 11.59
CA LEU A 174 0.08 -17.25 10.27
C LEU A 174 1.57 -16.93 10.03
N ARG A 175 2.26 -16.32 10.99
CA ARG A 175 3.66 -15.85 10.88
C ARG A 175 3.90 -14.96 9.66
N ARG A 176 2.91 -14.13 9.32
CA ARG A 176 3.04 -13.11 8.28
C ARG A 176 3.72 -11.87 8.85
N PRO A 177 4.68 -11.26 8.12
CA PRO A 177 5.18 -9.94 8.43
C PRO A 177 4.02 -8.96 8.65
N LEU A 178 4.01 -8.35 9.84
CA LEU A 178 2.99 -7.41 10.26
C LEU A 178 3.61 -6.03 10.43
N PHE A 179 2.99 -5.06 9.79
CA PHE A 179 3.35 -3.66 9.86
C PHE A 179 2.20 -2.84 10.45
N ALA A 180 2.56 -1.78 11.17
CA ALA A 180 1.60 -0.81 11.68
C ALA A 180 2.10 0.60 11.36
N VAL A 181 1.20 1.46 10.88
CA VAL A 181 1.54 2.86 10.63
C VAL A 181 1.56 3.61 11.97
N PRO A 182 2.68 4.24 12.34
CA PRO A 182 2.75 5.04 13.55
C PRO A 182 1.83 6.26 13.44
N GLY A 183 1.23 6.64 14.56
CA GLY A 183 0.39 7.84 14.63
C GLY A 183 0.59 8.66 15.91
N PRO A 184 -0.04 9.84 16.00
CA PRO A 184 0.15 10.75 17.13
C PRO A 184 -0.25 10.13 18.48
N LEU A 185 0.49 10.44 19.55
CA LEU A 185 0.29 9.88 20.91
C LEU A 185 -1.11 10.13 21.50
N GLY A 186 -1.83 11.15 21.05
CA GLY A 186 -3.21 11.46 21.49
C GLY A 186 -4.30 11.05 20.50
N SER A 187 -3.95 10.38 19.39
CA SER A 187 -4.94 10.00 18.37
C SER A 187 -5.65 8.70 18.74
N ALA A 188 -6.96 8.79 18.99
CA ALA A 188 -7.80 7.61 19.22
C ALA A 188 -7.77 6.61 18.04
N ALA A 189 -7.50 7.10 16.81
CA ALA A 189 -7.38 6.25 15.63
C ALA A 189 -6.04 5.49 15.55
N SER A 190 -5.06 5.83 16.39
CA SER A 190 -3.69 5.28 16.37
C SER A 190 -3.33 4.49 17.62
N VAL A 191 -4.20 4.42 18.63
CA VAL A 191 -3.94 3.68 19.88
C VAL A 191 -3.55 2.23 19.59
N GLY A 192 -4.32 1.53 18.74
CA GLY A 192 -4.07 0.15 18.39
C GLY A 192 -2.82 -0.04 17.54
N THR A 193 -2.54 0.84 16.56
CA THR A 193 -1.31 0.72 15.75
C THR A 193 -0.06 1.00 16.59
N ASN A 194 -0.09 2.02 17.45
CA ASN A 194 1.01 2.32 18.35
C ASN A 194 1.22 1.21 19.40
N ALA A 195 0.15 0.60 19.93
CA ALA A 195 0.24 -0.54 20.84
C ALA A 195 0.88 -1.78 20.17
N LEU A 196 0.52 -2.06 18.90
CA LEU A 196 1.16 -3.12 18.12
C LEU A 196 2.67 -2.86 17.94
N ILE A 197 3.07 -1.60 17.72
CA ILE A 197 4.49 -1.24 17.58
C ILE A 197 5.21 -1.37 18.93
N ALA A 198 4.64 -0.80 19.99
CA ALA A 198 5.25 -0.77 21.31
C ALA A 198 5.46 -2.17 21.91
N SER A 199 4.54 -3.09 21.64
CA SER A 199 4.65 -4.49 22.08
C SER A 199 5.59 -5.34 21.21
N GLY A 200 6.16 -4.78 20.14
CA GLY A 200 6.95 -5.53 19.15
C GLY A 200 6.11 -6.47 18.29
N ALA A 201 4.77 -6.38 18.36
CA ALA A 201 3.87 -7.19 17.55
C ALA A 201 3.93 -6.85 16.05
N ALA A 202 4.14 -5.58 15.74
CA ALA A 202 4.25 -5.08 14.38
C ALA A 202 5.50 -4.20 14.23
N ARG A 203 6.11 -4.25 13.04
CA ARG A 203 7.15 -3.29 12.68
C ARG A 203 6.52 -1.95 12.32
N ALA A 204 7.09 -0.85 12.81
CA ALA A 204 6.67 0.48 12.40
C ALA A 204 6.87 0.67 10.88
N LEU A 205 5.81 1.06 10.18
CA LEU A 205 5.85 1.31 8.74
C LEU A 205 6.22 2.76 8.47
N LEU A 206 7.36 2.97 7.80
CA LEU A 206 7.85 4.31 7.44
C LEU A 206 7.69 4.61 5.93
N GLY A 207 7.33 3.61 5.11
CA GLY A 207 7.14 3.76 3.67
C GLY A 207 6.81 2.43 2.99
N ALA A 208 6.22 2.50 1.80
CA ALA A 208 5.77 1.32 1.04
C ALA A 208 6.92 0.35 0.69
N GLN A 209 8.14 0.87 0.51
CA GLN A 209 9.35 0.12 0.20
C GLN A 209 9.63 -0.97 1.24
N ALA A 210 9.31 -0.74 2.52
CA ALA A 210 9.50 -1.76 3.55
C ALA A 210 8.59 -2.98 3.34
N VAL A 211 7.37 -2.76 2.83
CA VAL A 211 6.44 -3.83 2.49
C VAL A 211 6.91 -4.54 1.21
N LEU A 212 7.25 -3.77 0.18
CA LEU A 212 7.72 -4.30 -1.11
C LEU A 212 8.96 -5.18 -0.94
N ALA A 213 9.93 -4.73 -0.14
CA ALA A 213 11.15 -5.50 0.16
C ALA A 213 10.82 -6.86 0.81
N VAL A 214 9.89 -6.88 1.77
CA VAL A 214 9.46 -8.14 2.42
C VAL A 214 8.72 -9.07 1.46
N LEU A 215 8.00 -8.50 0.50
CA LEU A 215 7.35 -9.27 -0.56
C LEU A 215 8.33 -9.74 -1.64
N GLY A 216 9.63 -9.45 -1.50
CA GLY A 216 10.65 -9.76 -2.51
C GLY A 216 10.38 -9.04 -3.84
N VAL A 217 9.69 -7.91 -3.77
CA VAL A 217 9.56 -6.97 -4.88
C VAL A 217 10.71 -6.01 -4.73
N GLU A 218 11.84 -6.42 -5.30
CA GLU A 218 12.87 -5.46 -5.67
C GLU A 218 12.22 -4.58 -6.72
N GLY A 219 11.86 -3.35 -6.33
CA GLY A 219 11.44 -2.37 -7.32
C GLY A 219 12.49 -2.28 -8.43
N PRO A 220 12.17 -1.73 -9.61
CA PRO A 220 13.23 -1.34 -10.53
C PRO A 220 14.23 -0.53 -9.72
N ALA A 221 15.50 -0.98 -9.68
CA ALA A 221 16.58 -0.33 -8.95
C ALA A 221 16.39 1.18 -9.08
N GLY A 222 16.21 1.85 -7.94
CA GLY A 222 15.51 3.13 -7.87
C GLY A 222 15.64 3.98 -9.13
N VAL A 223 14.51 4.20 -9.82
CA VAL A 223 14.39 5.46 -10.52
C VAL A 223 14.33 6.49 -9.41
N ALA A 224 15.51 7.00 -9.02
CA ALA A 224 15.60 8.28 -8.35
C ALA A 224 14.61 9.22 -9.05
N PRO A 225 13.81 10.03 -8.32
CA PRO A 225 12.97 11.04 -8.97
C PRO A 225 13.84 11.71 -10.02
N PRO A 226 13.40 11.85 -11.30
CA PRO A 226 14.27 12.14 -12.43
C PRO A 226 15.24 13.23 -12.00
N THR A 227 16.46 12.81 -11.68
CA THR A 227 17.37 13.67 -10.96
C THR A 227 17.75 14.69 -12.00
N ASP A 228 17.54 15.97 -11.72
CA ASP A 228 17.79 17.00 -12.72
C ASP A 228 19.18 16.74 -13.30
N PRO A 229 19.37 16.65 -14.64
CA PRO A 229 20.65 16.26 -15.23
C PRO A 229 21.82 17.09 -14.71
N ILE A 230 21.55 18.32 -14.27
CA ILE A 230 22.50 19.20 -13.61
C ILE A 230 22.88 18.69 -12.21
N LEU A 231 21.92 18.26 -11.39
CA LEU A 231 22.17 17.67 -10.07
C LEU A 231 22.95 16.36 -10.17
N GLU A 232 22.66 15.54 -11.19
CA GLU A 232 23.45 14.34 -11.49
C GLU A 232 24.88 14.70 -11.88
N ALA A 233 25.07 15.68 -12.78
CA ALA A 233 26.40 16.12 -13.19
C ALA A 233 27.23 16.66 -12.01
N LEU A 234 26.57 17.34 -11.06
CA LEU A 234 27.19 17.93 -9.87
C LEU A 234 27.42 16.93 -8.72
N SER A 235 26.85 15.72 -8.80
CA SER A 235 27.04 14.67 -7.78
C SER A 235 28.50 14.23 -7.63
N ALA A 236 29.28 14.34 -8.71
CA ALA A 236 30.69 13.96 -8.78
C ALA A 236 31.67 15.08 -8.38
N GLY A 237 31.18 16.30 -8.12
CA GLY A 237 32.02 17.45 -7.76
C GLY A 237 31.54 18.76 -8.37
N ALA A 238 32.17 19.87 -7.95
CA ALA A 238 31.84 21.19 -8.46
C ALA A 238 32.28 21.35 -9.93
N LEU A 239 31.40 21.88 -10.77
CA LEU A 239 31.64 22.06 -12.21
C LEU A 239 31.37 23.52 -12.62
N ASP A 240 32.15 24.03 -13.57
CA ASP A 240 31.84 25.31 -14.21
C ASP A 240 30.70 25.18 -15.24
N ALA A 241 30.18 26.32 -15.70
CA ALA A 241 29.05 26.37 -16.64
C ALA A 241 29.37 25.65 -17.97
N ASP A 242 30.61 25.72 -18.46
CA ASP A 242 31.01 25.08 -19.73
C ASP A 242 31.14 23.57 -19.61
N ALA A 243 31.65 23.07 -18.48
CA ALA A 243 31.70 21.66 -18.15
C ALA A 243 30.29 21.09 -17.97
N LEU A 244 29.40 21.81 -17.27
CA LEU A 244 27.99 21.43 -17.15
C LEU A 244 27.31 21.35 -18.52
N ARG A 245 27.44 22.40 -19.34
CA ARG A 245 26.84 22.46 -20.68
C ARG A 245 27.24 21.26 -21.55
N ARG A 246 28.53 20.91 -21.55
CA ARG A 246 29.05 19.74 -22.28
C ARG A 246 28.51 18.41 -21.72
N ARG A 247 28.37 18.30 -20.40
CA ARG A 247 27.92 17.10 -19.71
C ARG A 247 26.42 16.83 -19.91
N VAL A 248 25.60 17.87 -19.75
CA VAL A 248 24.12 17.75 -19.82
C VAL A 248 23.54 17.98 -21.21
N ARG A 249 24.38 18.38 -22.19
CA ARG A 249 24.01 18.62 -23.59
C ARG A 249 22.83 19.60 -23.74
N MET A 250 22.88 20.70 -22.98
CA MET A 250 21.88 21.78 -23.04
C MET A 250 22.43 22.99 -23.80
N THR A 251 21.55 23.81 -24.35
CA THR A 251 21.94 25.15 -24.84
C THR A 251 22.26 26.07 -23.66
N GLU A 252 22.93 27.18 -23.92
CA GLU A 252 23.30 28.15 -22.89
C GLU A 252 22.08 28.76 -22.17
N GLY A 253 21.04 29.11 -22.93
CA GLY A 253 19.79 29.64 -22.39
C GLY A 253 19.04 28.63 -21.51
N GLU A 254 18.97 27.37 -21.93
CA GLU A 254 18.33 26.30 -21.16
C GLU A 254 19.08 26.02 -19.86
N LEU A 255 20.42 25.95 -19.92
CA LEU A 255 21.26 25.72 -18.75
C LEU A 255 21.11 26.86 -17.73
N ALA A 256 21.15 28.11 -18.18
CA ALA A 256 21.02 29.29 -17.32
C ALA A 256 19.65 29.33 -16.61
N GLN A 257 18.56 29.08 -17.35
CA GLN A 257 17.20 29.06 -16.78
C GLN A 257 17.05 27.94 -15.72
N ARG A 258 17.65 26.79 -15.99
CA ARG A 258 17.54 25.61 -15.13
C ARG A 258 18.40 25.72 -13.87
N LEU A 259 19.64 26.23 -14.00
CA LEU A 259 20.49 26.57 -12.86
C LEU A 259 19.84 27.61 -11.95
N LEU A 260 19.19 28.64 -12.51
CA LEU A 260 18.47 29.65 -11.74
C LEU A 260 17.36 29.01 -10.91
N ARG A 261 16.53 28.14 -11.51
CA ARG A 261 15.46 27.42 -10.79
C ARG A 261 16.01 26.56 -9.66
N LEU A 262 17.08 25.79 -9.92
CA LEU A 262 17.69 24.92 -8.91
C LEU A 262 18.36 25.71 -7.79
N THR A 263 18.93 26.87 -8.10
CA THR A 263 19.52 27.77 -7.09
C THR A 263 18.45 28.38 -6.20
N LEU A 264 17.33 28.84 -6.79
CA LEU A 264 16.18 29.35 -6.03
C LEU A 264 15.53 28.28 -5.15
N ALA A 265 15.55 27.02 -5.59
CA ALA A 265 15.08 25.87 -4.81
C ALA A 265 16.08 25.43 -3.71
N GLY A 266 17.27 26.05 -3.63
CA GLY A 266 18.30 25.70 -2.64
C GLY A 266 19.01 24.37 -2.92
N LEU A 267 18.91 23.82 -4.15
CA LEU A 267 19.47 22.53 -4.52
C LEU A 267 20.88 22.64 -5.13
N VAL A 268 21.21 23.80 -5.69
CA VAL A 268 22.52 24.13 -6.27
C VAL A 268 22.98 25.46 -5.72
N THR A 269 24.28 25.59 -5.46
CA THR A 269 24.90 26.87 -5.10
C THR A 269 26.10 27.16 -6.00
N LYS A 270 26.46 28.44 -6.12
CA LYS A 270 27.63 28.89 -6.87
C LYS A 270 28.75 29.21 -5.89
N THR A 271 29.89 28.56 -6.05
CA THR A 271 31.07 28.76 -5.22
C THR A 271 31.82 30.05 -5.61
N PRO A 272 32.68 30.60 -4.72
CA PRO A 272 33.40 31.85 -4.98
C PRO A 272 34.33 31.82 -6.20
N ASP A 273 34.81 30.63 -6.57
CA ASP A 273 35.62 30.36 -7.77
C ASP A 273 34.79 30.25 -9.07
N GLY A 274 33.47 30.49 -8.99
CA GLY A 274 32.59 30.56 -10.15
C GLY A 274 32.01 29.23 -10.61
N ARG A 275 32.28 28.14 -9.89
CA ARG A 275 31.71 26.80 -10.16
C ARG A 275 30.37 26.61 -9.47
N TYR A 276 29.64 25.58 -9.88
CA TYR A 276 28.38 25.16 -9.26
C TYR A 276 28.60 23.86 -8.49
N CYS A 277 27.96 23.70 -7.34
CA CYS A 277 27.91 22.45 -6.59
C CYS A 277 26.50 22.17 -6.05
N GLY A 278 26.17 20.90 -5.85
CA GLY A 278 24.92 20.51 -5.20
C GLY A 278 24.96 20.82 -3.70
N VAL A 279 23.87 21.36 -3.16
CA VAL A 279 23.74 21.63 -1.72
C VAL A 279 23.38 20.31 -1.03
N ARG A 280 24.26 19.82 -0.15
CA ARG A 280 23.98 18.66 0.71
C ARG A 280 23.30 19.14 1.99
N GLU A 281 22.30 18.41 2.50
CA GLU A 281 21.55 18.74 3.73
C GLU A 281 22.43 19.04 4.96
N ALA A 282 23.70 18.62 4.96
CA ALA A 282 24.67 18.91 6.01
C ALA A 282 25.26 20.34 6.02
N ASP A 283 25.06 21.14 4.96
CA ASP A 283 25.66 22.48 4.80
C ASP A 283 24.69 23.65 5.00
N THR A 284 23.50 23.40 5.57
CA THR A 284 22.60 24.50 5.92
C THR A 284 23.03 25.09 7.27
N PRO A 285 23.51 26.35 7.35
CA PRO A 285 23.76 26.96 8.64
C PRO A 285 22.42 27.12 9.36
N SER A 286 22.32 26.50 10.54
CA SER A 286 21.19 26.63 11.46
C SER A 286 20.86 28.11 11.63
N ARG A 287 19.68 28.51 11.16
CA ARG A 287 19.07 29.80 11.52
C ARG A 287 18.18 29.62 12.73
#